data_AF-A0A535PWS9-F1
#
_entry.id   AF-A0A535PWS9-F1
#
_cell.length_a   1.000
_cell.length_b   1.000
_cell.length_c   1.000
_cell.angle_alpha   90.00
_cell.angle_beta   90.00
_cell.angle_gamma   90.00
#
_symmetry.space_group_name_H-M   'P 1'
#
loop_
_entity.id
_entity.type
_entity.pdbx_description
1 polymer ?
#
loop_
_entity_poly.entity_id
_entity_poly.type
_entity_poly.pdbx_seq_one_letter_code
_entity_poly.pdbx_strand_id
1 'polypeptide(L)'
;MVTIDANIPPQIAGPKPYAEVEKCIRDVRDQAKHTGSYMAALLSTGNTVPIFAAFMSVLFYITLSRFPGFTLWATAGGSLVILLCWLLIGFLYKRFTAVDRANAASYEQLLNRLQQAAAWYETLTQKHNPKNNSLYAIGMQEISTSLCTICKSLQTRGPSWISATGYTSAWKLMHRIDEAFIEIEPVEAVIHNALHDETSLQDSTLMNREELLNKLRRAVNKLAPEAAVYLNQQPPEATQASQAQQLPQDDQTKHNHLQATRAAMQNGDNPNENDYEFSNAIDSATQARTIIYEVRTTLHHFRDDRWDKLIRVRNQLMKMTLVTGLLLYAFVEFAIMMNVGTETLKAATILFFVGGLVGLFSRLYDQSKTDTSIEDFRLATARLIAAPLYSGLSAIGGVLVIQRMFDLNVTTILIAAAFGLTPSLFTTAIQKEADQYKTDLKSTTAPTGEKRKNSS
;
A
#
# COMPACT_ATOMS: atom_id res chain seq x y z
N MET A 1 -22.43 30.85 60.79
CA MET A 1 -22.81 31.57 59.56
C MET A 1 -21.53 31.94 58.83
N VAL A 2 -21.01 31.03 58.00
CA VAL A 2 -19.88 31.27 57.10
C VAL A 2 -20.22 30.51 55.82
N THR A 3 -20.45 31.25 54.74
CA THR A 3 -20.65 30.71 53.39
C THR A 3 -19.30 30.29 52.82
N ILE A 4 -19.20 29.06 52.32
CA ILE A 4 -18.05 28.62 51.53
C ILE A 4 -18.34 28.99 50.07
N ASP A 5 -17.56 29.92 49.53
CA ASP A 5 -17.68 30.35 48.13
C ASP A 5 -17.36 29.21 47.17
N ALA A 6 -18.27 28.97 46.24
CA ALA A 6 -18.07 28.03 45.14
C ALA A 6 -17.26 28.72 44.02
N ASN A 7 -15.94 28.58 44.07
CA ASN A 7 -15.05 29.01 42.99
C ASN A 7 -14.21 27.83 42.48
N ILE A 8 -14.87 26.90 41.80
CA ILE A 8 -14.20 25.85 41.01
C ILE A 8 -13.67 26.56 39.75
N PRO A 9 -12.34 26.57 39.49
CA PRO A 9 -11.81 27.21 38.30
C PRO A 9 -12.36 26.52 37.04
N PRO A 10 -12.59 27.26 35.94
CA PRO A 10 -13.01 26.64 34.68
C PRO A 10 -11.97 25.60 34.26
N GLN A 11 -12.46 24.43 33.84
CA GLN A 11 -11.60 23.36 33.33
C GLN A 11 -10.64 23.95 32.29
N ILE A 12 -9.34 23.65 32.44
CA ILE A 12 -8.32 24.12 31.51
C ILE A 12 -8.64 23.50 30.15
N ALA A 13 -9.29 24.29 29.30
CA ALA A 13 -9.55 23.93 27.92
C ALA A 13 -8.20 23.86 27.20
N GLY A 14 -7.62 22.66 27.16
CA GLY A 14 -6.52 22.35 26.25
C GLY A 14 -6.90 22.72 24.82
N PRO A 15 -5.91 22.92 23.93
CA PRO A 15 -6.20 23.27 22.55
C PRO A 15 -7.20 22.27 21.94
N LYS A 16 -8.21 22.77 21.23
CA LYS A 16 -9.18 21.90 20.55
C LYS A 16 -8.39 20.92 19.67
N PRO A 17 -8.59 19.59 19.77
CA PRO A 17 -7.77 18.61 19.05
C PRO A 17 -7.69 18.87 17.54
N TYR A 18 -8.75 19.40 16.95
CA TYR A 18 -8.77 19.83 15.55
C TYR A 18 -7.77 20.94 15.21
N ALA A 19 -7.65 21.96 16.05
CA ALA A 19 -6.71 23.06 15.80
C ALA A 19 -5.25 22.58 15.84
N GLU A 20 -4.96 21.56 16.66
CA GLU A 20 -3.64 20.91 16.67
C GLU A 20 -3.41 20.05 15.41
N VAL A 21 -4.41 19.29 14.96
CA VAL A 21 -4.30 18.46 13.73
C VAL A 21 -4.26 19.33 12.47
N GLU A 22 -5.06 20.38 12.37
CA GLU A 22 -5.06 21.33 11.25
C GLU A 22 -3.74 22.12 11.19
N LYS A 23 -3.22 22.56 12.35
CA LYS A 23 -1.86 23.10 12.45
C LYS A 23 -0.81 22.07 12.01
N CYS A 24 -0.92 20.82 12.46
CA CYS A 24 0.00 19.77 12.04
C CYS A 24 -0.07 19.51 10.52
N ILE A 25 -1.24 19.52 9.90
CA ILE A 25 -1.40 19.35 8.43
C ILE A 25 -0.70 20.50 7.68
N ARG A 26 -0.78 21.74 8.18
CA ARG A 26 0.02 22.87 7.66
C ARG A 26 1.53 22.63 7.86
N ASP A 27 1.95 22.28 9.07
CA ASP A 27 3.35 22.02 9.40
C ASP A 27 3.94 20.87 8.54
N VAL A 28 3.17 19.80 8.30
CA VAL A 28 3.51 18.70 7.38
C VAL A 28 3.74 19.22 5.96
N ARG A 29 2.84 20.04 5.42
CA ARG A 29 2.97 20.60 4.07
C ARG A 29 4.19 21.51 3.93
N ASP A 30 4.42 22.38 4.91
CA ASP A 30 5.56 23.31 4.90
C ASP A 30 6.91 22.60 5.08
N GLN A 31 6.95 21.57 5.92
CA GLN A 31 8.14 20.76 6.17
C GLN A 31 8.37 19.65 5.14
N ALA A 32 7.39 19.28 4.31
CA ALA A 32 7.48 18.15 3.37
C ALA A 32 8.75 18.19 2.52
N LYS A 33 9.09 19.36 1.93
CA LYS A 33 10.32 19.60 1.16
C LYS A 33 11.62 19.29 1.92
N HIS A 34 11.59 19.32 3.24
CA HIS A 34 12.72 19.09 4.15
C HIS A 34 12.79 17.66 4.72
N THR A 35 11.83 16.77 4.39
CA THR A 35 11.87 15.36 4.81
C THR A 35 12.81 14.50 3.96
N GLY A 36 13.27 15.03 2.82
CA GLY A 36 14.22 14.38 1.91
C GLY A 36 15.56 14.02 2.59
N SER A 37 15.95 12.76 2.48
CA SER A 37 17.15 12.18 3.08
C SER A 37 18.20 11.85 2.02
N TYR A 38 19.45 12.22 2.28
CA TYR A 38 20.60 11.88 1.43
C TYR A 38 20.88 10.37 1.44
N MET A 39 20.74 9.71 2.60
CA MET A 39 20.87 8.25 2.70
C MET A 39 19.78 7.55 1.87
N ALA A 40 18.55 8.06 1.87
CA ALA A 40 17.48 7.54 1.00
C ALA A 40 17.79 7.75 -0.49
N ALA A 41 18.49 8.84 -0.84
CA ALA A 41 18.87 9.14 -2.22
C ALA A 41 19.97 8.18 -2.71
N LEU A 42 21.01 7.95 -1.89
CA LEU A 42 22.04 6.95 -2.15
C LEU A 42 21.43 5.54 -2.31
N LEU A 43 20.51 5.13 -1.43
CA LEU A 43 19.82 3.83 -1.56
C LEU A 43 18.93 3.75 -2.81
N SER A 44 18.32 4.86 -3.24
CA SER A 44 17.48 4.88 -4.45
C SER A 44 18.28 4.80 -5.75
N THR A 45 19.49 5.38 -5.78
CA THR A 45 20.33 5.46 -6.99
C THR A 45 21.43 4.40 -7.02
N GLY A 46 21.80 3.83 -5.87
CA GLY A 46 22.87 2.84 -5.72
C GLY A 46 22.70 1.59 -6.59
N ASN A 47 21.46 1.19 -6.89
CA ASN A 47 21.19 -0.04 -7.64
C ASN A 47 21.72 -0.05 -9.07
N THR A 48 21.95 1.11 -9.69
CA THR A 48 22.53 1.22 -11.04
C THR A 48 24.05 1.46 -11.02
N VAL A 49 24.63 1.79 -9.87
CA VAL A 49 26.06 2.15 -9.72
C VAL A 49 26.99 1.05 -10.21
N PRO A 50 26.82 -0.24 -9.87
CA PRO A 50 27.70 -1.30 -10.37
C PRO A 50 27.66 -1.47 -11.89
N ILE A 51 26.49 -1.22 -12.50
CA ILE A 51 26.30 -1.34 -13.96
C ILE A 51 27.12 -0.24 -14.66
N PHE A 52 26.99 1.01 -14.20
CA PHE A 52 27.78 2.12 -14.74
C PHE A 52 29.27 2.00 -14.43
N ALA A 53 29.65 1.49 -13.25
CA ALA A 53 31.04 1.21 -12.92
C ALA A 53 31.65 0.19 -13.89
N ALA A 54 30.95 -0.92 -14.18
CA ALA A 54 31.38 -1.93 -15.14
C ALA A 54 31.62 -1.34 -16.53
N PHE A 55 30.68 -0.53 -17.04
CA PHE A 55 30.84 0.14 -18.33
C PHE A 55 32.03 1.11 -18.35
N MET A 56 32.25 1.87 -17.27
CA MET A 56 33.37 2.81 -17.18
C MET A 56 34.72 2.09 -17.08
N SER A 57 34.82 0.98 -16.33
CA SER A 57 36.02 0.13 -16.30
C SER A 57 36.36 -0.41 -17.69
N VAL A 58 35.37 -0.90 -18.46
CA VAL A 58 35.57 -1.35 -19.85
C VAL A 58 36.05 -0.21 -20.75
N LEU A 59 35.39 0.95 -20.69
CA LEU A 59 35.74 2.12 -21.50
C LEU A 59 37.16 2.62 -21.20
N PHE A 60 37.53 2.68 -19.92
CA PHE A 60 38.87 3.05 -19.47
C PHE A 60 39.89 2.01 -19.89
N TYR A 61 39.61 0.71 -19.79
CA TYR A 61 40.53 -0.34 -20.24
C TYR A 61 40.79 -0.24 -21.76
N ILE A 62 39.74 -0.10 -22.58
CA ILE A 62 39.89 0.01 -24.05
C ILE A 62 40.66 1.29 -24.44
N THR A 63 40.46 2.40 -23.74
CA THR A 63 41.12 3.68 -24.08
C THR A 63 42.55 3.78 -23.55
N LEU A 64 42.80 3.28 -22.33
CA LEU A 64 44.11 3.36 -21.66
C LEU A 64 45.02 2.17 -22.00
N SER A 65 44.53 1.08 -22.59
CA SER A 65 45.37 -0.07 -23.02
C SER A 65 46.47 0.31 -24.02
N ARG A 66 46.39 1.50 -24.63
CA ARG A 66 47.44 2.08 -25.48
C ARG A 66 48.69 2.51 -24.70
N PHE A 67 48.61 2.64 -23.37
CA PHE A 67 49.69 3.07 -22.50
C PHE A 67 50.12 1.93 -21.54
N PRO A 68 51.34 1.40 -21.66
CA PRO A 68 51.79 0.31 -20.79
C PRO A 68 51.85 0.76 -19.32
N GLY A 69 51.34 -0.08 -18.41
CA GLY A 69 51.29 0.17 -16.96
C GLY A 69 49.96 0.73 -16.43
N PHE A 70 49.01 1.10 -17.27
CA PHE A 70 47.74 1.73 -16.84
C PHE A 70 46.56 0.76 -16.60
N THR A 71 46.75 -0.56 -16.72
CA THR A 71 45.65 -1.54 -16.57
C THR A 71 45.00 -1.55 -15.19
N LEU A 72 45.78 -1.47 -14.11
CA LEU A 72 45.24 -1.33 -12.74
C LEU A 72 44.61 0.05 -12.47
N TRP A 73 45.05 1.07 -13.20
CA TRP A 73 44.50 2.43 -13.11
C TRP A 73 43.20 2.57 -13.90
N ALA A 74 42.99 1.76 -14.94
CA ALA A 74 41.75 1.76 -15.73
C ALA A 74 40.55 1.29 -14.89
N THR A 75 40.70 0.20 -14.14
CA THR A 75 39.66 -0.35 -13.26
C THR A 75 39.40 0.54 -12.05
N ALA A 76 40.46 0.89 -11.30
CA ALA A 76 40.35 1.78 -10.14
C ALA A 76 39.81 3.17 -10.53
N GLY A 77 40.22 3.71 -11.68
CA GLY A 77 39.80 5.01 -12.18
C GLY A 77 38.32 5.05 -12.59
N GLY A 78 37.85 4.06 -13.35
CA GLY A 78 36.45 4.00 -13.80
C GLY A 78 35.47 3.94 -12.62
N SER A 79 35.78 3.07 -11.64
CA SER A 79 35.00 2.93 -10.42
C SER A 79 35.07 4.15 -9.50
N LEU A 80 36.24 4.79 -9.35
CA LEU A 80 36.37 6.02 -8.56
C LEU A 80 35.52 7.16 -9.15
N VAL A 81 35.55 7.35 -10.47
CA VAL A 81 34.72 8.35 -11.17
C VAL A 81 33.24 8.09 -10.92
N ILE A 82 32.77 6.85 -11.09
CA ILE A 82 31.36 6.51 -10.87
C ILE A 82 30.94 6.65 -9.41
N LEU A 83 31.80 6.32 -8.44
CA LEU A 83 31.52 6.55 -7.02
C LEU A 83 31.39 8.05 -6.69
N LEU A 84 32.28 8.90 -7.22
CA LEU A 84 32.20 10.36 -7.05
C LEU A 84 30.93 10.94 -7.70
N CYS A 85 30.62 10.52 -8.93
CA CYS A 85 29.38 10.88 -9.61
C CYS A 85 28.14 10.41 -8.83
N TRP A 86 28.15 9.22 -8.25
CA TRP A 86 27.03 8.69 -7.46
C TRP A 86 26.77 9.51 -6.19
N LEU A 87 27.82 9.92 -5.46
CA LEU A 87 27.66 10.79 -4.29
C LEU A 87 27.08 12.16 -4.69
N LEU A 88 27.58 12.75 -5.78
CA LEU A 88 27.05 14.02 -6.32
C LEU A 88 25.58 13.89 -6.77
N ILE A 89 25.25 12.83 -7.51
CA ILE A 89 23.88 12.54 -7.95
C ILE A 89 22.97 12.31 -6.73
N GLY A 90 23.43 11.61 -5.69
CA GLY A 90 22.70 11.42 -4.44
C GLY A 90 22.36 12.74 -3.75
N PHE A 91 23.25 13.74 -3.81
CA PHE A 91 23.00 15.06 -3.24
C PHE A 91 21.90 15.80 -4.01
N LEU A 92 21.98 15.81 -5.34
CA LEU A 92 20.96 16.40 -6.22
C LEU A 92 19.60 15.67 -6.11
N TYR A 93 19.63 14.34 -5.99
CA TYR A 93 18.44 13.50 -5.93
C TYR A 93 17.73 13.53 -4.55
N LYS A 94 18.35 14.10 -3.51
CA LYS A 94 17.77 14.26 -2.16
C LYS A 94 16.37 14.88 -2.17
N ARG A 95 16.07 15.80 -3.09
CA ARG A 95 14.73 16.43 -3.19
C ARG A 95 13.62 15.43 -3.58
N PHE A 96 13.96 14.40 -4.35
CA PHE A 96 13.03 13.37 -4.82
C PHE A 96 12.78 12.25 -3.79
N THR A 97 13.47 12.28 -2.65
CA THR A 97 13.26 11.33 -1.54
C THR A 97 12.39 11.90 -0.41
N ALA A 98 11.94 13.15 -0.56
CA ALA A 98 10.98 13.80 0.32
C ALA A 98 9.57 13.19 0.17
N VAL A 99 8.78 13.27 1.23
CA VAL A 99 7.43 12.69 1.34
C VAL A 99 6.42 13.20 0.31
N ASP A 100 6.63 14.40 -0.26
CA ASP A 100 5.79 14.98 -1.32
C ASP A 100 6.22 14.55 -2.74
N ARG A 101 7.42 13.97 -2.91
CA ARG A 101 7.99 13.60 -4.23
C ARG A 101 8.31 12.12 -4.38
N ALA A 102 8.45 11.37 -3.30
CA ALA A 102 8.71 9.93 -3.36
C ALA A 102 7.54 9.16 -4.00
N ASN A 103 6.30 9.50 -3.61
CA ASN A 103 5.05 9.26 -4.33
C ASN A 103 4.08 10.44 -4.09
N ALA A 104 3.96 11.35 -5.07
CA ALA A 104 3.12 12.54 -4.95
C ALA A 104 1.62 12.23 -4.92
N ALA A 105 1.16 11.24 -5.69
CA ALA A 105 -0.25 10.87 -5.75
C ALA A 105 -0.74 10.31 -4.41
N SER A 106 0.01 9.34 -3.85
CA SER A 106 -0.31 8.76 -2.54
C SER A 106 -0.20 9.79 -1.40
N TYR A 107 0.75 10.74 -1.49
CA TYR A 107 0.88 11.83 -0.53
C TYR A 107 -0.33 12.76 -0.51
N GLU A 108 -0.74 13.32 -1.66
CA GLU A 108 -1.88 14.24 -1.71
C GLU A 108 -3.20 13.52 -1.37
N GLN A 109 -3.39 12.28 -1.82
CA GLN A 109 -4.57 11.48 -1.46
C GLN A 109 -4.64 11.21 0.05
N LEU A 110 -3.51 10.88 0.68
CA LEU A 110 -3.43 10.66 2.13
C LEU A 110 -3.68 11.96 2.90
N LEU A 111 -3.11 13.09 2.46
CA LEU A 111 -3.29 14.39 3.10
C LEU A 111 -4.75 14.86 3.03
N ASN A 112 -5.41 14.66 1.88
CA ASN A 112 -6.84 14.96 1.70
C ASN A 112 -7.72 14.08 2.61
N ARG A 113 -7.43 12.77 2.73
CA ARG A 113 -8.15 11.89 3.65
C ARG A 113 -7.90 12.26 5.12
N LEU A 114 -6.66 12.60 5.48
CA LEU A 114 -6.29 13.05 6.83
C LEU A 114 -7.06 14.32 7.24
N GLN A 115 -7.21 15.27 6.32
CA GLN A 115 -8.00 16.48 6.54
C GLN A 115 -9.50 16.18 6.71
N GLN A 116 -10.05 15.26 5.91
CA GLN A 116 -11.45 14.83 6.03
C GLN A 116 -11.71 14.14 7.38
N ALA A 117 -10.87 13.18 7.77
CA ALA A 117 -10.96 12.48 9.05
C ALA A 117 -10.83 13.45 10.24
N ALA A 118 -9.90 14.41 10.18
CA ALA A 118 -9.74 15.42 11.22
C ALA A 118 -10.99 16.30 11.42
N ALA A 119 -11.59 16.78 10.33
CA ALA A 119 -12.82 17.61 10.39
C ALA A 119 -14.03 16.80 10.90
N TRP A 120 -14.12 15.53 10.53
CA TRP A 120 -15.17 14.64 11.02
C TRP A 120 -15.02 14.34 12.51
N TYR A 121 -13.80 14.05 12.96
CA TYR A 121 -13.47 13.89 14.38
C TYR A 121 -13.83 15.13 15.22
N GLU A 122 -13.59 16.36 14.71
CA GLU A 122 -14.05 17.57 15.39
C GLU A 122 -15.58 17.62 15.52
N THR A 123 -16.28 17.32 14.42
CA THR A 123 -17.75 17.34 14.37
C THR A 123 -18.36 16.39 15.39
N LEU A 124 -17.77 15.21 15.57
CA LEU A 124 -18.21 14.22 16.57
C LEU A 124 -17.89 14.67 18.01
N THR A 125 -16.67 15.18 18.27
CA THR A 125 -16.28 15.66 19.61
C THR A 125 -17.08 16.88 20.09
N GLN A 126 -17.52 17.77 19.19
CA GLN A 126 -18.39 18.90 19.56
C GLN A 126 -19.85 18.49 19.84
N LYS A 127 -20.35 17.42 19.21
CA LYS A 127 -21.78 17.06 19.22
C LYS A 127 -22.20 16.15 20.38
N HIS A 128 -21.25 15.46 21.04
CA HIS A 128 -21.57 14.40 22.00
C HIS A 128 -20.84 14.56 23.34
N ASN A 129 -21.61 14.71 24.42
CA ASN A 129 -21.10 14.69 25.80
C ASN A 129 -21.19 13.25 26.33
N PRO A 130 -20.08 12.54 26.61
CA PRO A 130 -20.09 11.10 26.82
C PRO A 130 -20.79 10.70 28.12
N LYS A 131 -21.96 10.06 28.00
CA LYS A 131 -22.55 9.28 29.08
C LYS A 131 -21.94 7.87 29.09
N ASN A 132 -20.97 7.64 29.97
CA ASN A 132 -20.48 6.34 30.46
C ASN A 132 -20.45 5.17 29.44
N ASN A 133 -19.96 5.40 28.21
CA ASN A 133 -19.76 4.33 27.24
C ASN A 133 -18.27 4.15 26.95
N SER A 134 -17.69 3.06 27.46
CA SER A 134 -16.25 2.79 27.39
C SER A 134 -15.74 2.64 25.95
N LEU A 135 -16.54 2.07 25.05
CA LEU A 135 -16.22 1.95 23.62
C LEU A 135 -16.02 3.32 22.96
N TYR A 136 -16.89 4.30 23.26
CA TYR A 136 -16.77 5.65 22.69
C TYR A 136 -15.45 6.33 23.10
N ALA A 137 -15.02 6.15 24.35
CA ALA A 137 -13.75 6.67 24.84
C ALA A 137 -12.54 5.98 24.16
N ILE A 138 -12.61 4.65 23.97
CA ILE A 138 -11.59 3.86 23.26
C ILE A 138 -11.45 4.33 21.81
N GLY A 139 -12.54 4.40 21.04
CA GLY A 139 -12.51 4.86 19.64
C GLY A 139 -11.99 6.30 19.50
N MET A 140 -12.39 7.22 20.40
CA MET A 140 -11.87 8.60 20.40
C MET A 140 -10.35 8.67 20.69
N GLN A 141 -9.85 7.85 21.61
CA GLN A 141 -8.42 7.75 21.90
C GLN A 141 -7.64 7.13 20.73
N GLU A 142 -8.19 6.11 20.09
CA GLU A 142 -7.59 5.42 18.95
C GLU A 142 -7.45 6.33 17.72
N ILE A 143 -8.49 7.11 17.40
CA ILE A 143 -8.47 8.07 16.29
C ILE A 143 -7.45 9.18 16.55
N SER A 144 -7.49 9.82 17.72
CA SER A 144 -6.55 10.91 18.05
C SER A 144 -5.09 10.45 18.06
N THR A 145 -4.82 9.26 18.62
CA THR A 145 -3.48 8.63 18.61
C THR A 145 -3.02 8.33 17.18
N SER A 146 -3.91 7.80 16.33
CA SER A 146 -3.60 7.47 14.94
C SER A 146 -3.36 8.72 14.09
N LEU A 147 -4.20 9.75 14.22
CA LEU A 147 -4.03 11.05 13.57
C LEU A 147 -2.65 11.66 13.93
N CYS A 148 -2.33 11.73 15.22
CA CYS A 148 -1.04 12.22 15.71
C CYS A 148 0.15 11.40 15.17
N THR A 149 0.01 10.08 15.11
CA THR A 149 1.04 9.17 14.60
C THR A 149 1.29 9.35 13.10
N ILE A 150 0.23 9.49 12.29
CA ILE A 150 0.34 9.81 10.85
C ILE A 150 1.07 11.15 10.70
N CYS A 151 0.58 12.18 11.40
CA CYS A 151 1.14 13.53 11.42
C CYS A 151 2.65 13.55 11.71
N LYS A 152 3.06 12.94 12.82
CA LYS A 152 4.45 12.79 13.22
C LYS A 152 5.25 12.01 12.19
N SER A 153 4.70 10.92 11.66
CA SER A 153 5.38 10.10 10.65
C SER A 153 5.72 10.94 9.41
N LEU A 154 4.77 11.70 8.86
CA LEU A 154 4.92 12.52 7.66
C LEU A 154 6.00 13.61 7.80
N GLN A 155 6.30 14.06 9.02
CA GLN A 155 7.41 15.00 9.29
C GLN A 155 8.78 14.31 9.40
N THR A 156 8.83 12.98 9.59
CA THR A 156 10.10 12.25 9.75
C THR A 156 10.89 12.09 8.44
N ARG A 157 12.21 12.30 8.54
CA ARG A 157 13.18 11.97 7.51
C ARG A 157 13.47 10.47 7.54
N GLY A 158 13.36 9.78 6.41
CA GLY A 158 13.69 8.36 6.35
C GLY A 158 13.70 7.77 4.94
N PRO A 159 14.25 6.55 4.77
CA PRO A 159 14.15 5.79 3.52
C PRO A 159 12.77 5.19 3.27
N SER A 160 11.90 5.15 4.29
CA SER A 160 10.54 4.60 4.28
C SER A 160 9.66 5.13 3.14
N TRP A 161 9.80 6.40 2.78
CA TRP A 161 9.08 7.04 1.67
C TRP A 161 9.53 6.48 0.31
N ILE A 162 10.83 6.33 0.10
CA ILE A 162 11.39 5.75 -1.13
C ILE A 162 11.08 4.25 -1.24
N SER A 163 11.10 3.49 -0.14
CA SER A 163 10.69 2.08 -0.11
C SER A 163 9.17 1.87 -0.14
N ALA A 164 8.38 2.95 -0.20
CA ALA A 164 6.91 3.01 -0.13
C ALA A 164 6.27 2.51 1.18
N THR A 165 7.01 1.82 2.05
CA THR A 165 6.54 1.32 3.34
C THR A 165 6.05 2.41 4.29
N GLY A 166 6.57 3.64 4.17
CA GLY A 166 6.06 4.79 4.94
C GLY A 166 4.62 5.14 4.57
N TYR A 167 4.26 5.07 3.28
CA TYR A 167 2.90 5.33 2.84
C TYR A 167 1.95 4.20 3.27
N THR A 168 2.31 2.92 3.14
CA THR A 168 1.40 1.85 3.59
C THR A 168 1.24 1.81 5.10
N SER A 169 2.27 2.14 5.90
CA SER A 169 2.10 2.35 7.35
C SER A 169 1.13 3.49 7.66
N ALA A 170 1.17 4.60 6.93
CA ALA A 170 0.24 5.71 7.13
C ALA A 170 -1.18 5.40 6.65
N TRP A 171 -1.34 4.66 5.54
CA TRP A 171 -2.64 4.19 5.06
C TRP A 171 -3.29 3.16 6.00
N LYS A 172 -2.51 2.23 6.57
CA LYS A 172 -3.00 1.34 7.64
C LYS A 172 -3.52 2.09 8.86
N LEU A 173 -2.86 3.19 9.24
CA LEU A 173 -3.36 4.06 10.31
C LEU A 173 -4.62 4.85 9.89
N MET A 174 -4.77 5.18 8.61
CA MET A 174 -6.01 5.78 8.08
C MET A 174 -7.18 4.78 8.11
N HIS A 175 -6.96 3.56 7.62
CA HIS A 175 -7.93 2.47 7.68
C HIS A 175 -8.38 2.19 9.13
N ARG A 176 -7.44 2.22 10.09
CA ARG A 176 -7.72 2.10 11.52
C ARG A 176 -8.58 3.25 12.08
N ILE A 177 -8.43 4.46 11.56
CA ILE A 177 -9.32 5.59 11.87
C ILE A 177 -10.73 5.36 11.28
N ASP A 178 -10.80 4.93 10.01
CA ASP A 178 -12.06 4.61 9.30
C ASP A 178 -12.83 3.42 9.92
N GLU A 179 -12.13 2.54 10.64
CA GLU A 179 -12.67 1.44 11.44
C GLU A 179 -13.17 1.94 12.81
N ALA A 180 -12.34 2.67 13.57
CA ALA A 180 -12.72 3.24 14.86
C ALA A 180 -13.89 4.24 14.76
N PHE A 181 -14.07 4.91 13.62
CA PHE A 181 -15.24 5.75 13.36
C PHE A 181 -16.57 4.99 13.49
N ILE A 182 -16.63 3.68 13.16
CA ILE A 182 -17.87 2.87 13.22
C ILE A 182 -18.47 2.85 14.63
N GLU A 183 -17.62 2.89 15.67
CA GLU A 183 -18.06 2.84 17.06
C GLU A 183 -18.68 4.16 17.52
N ILE A 184 -18.19 5.30 17.00
CA ILE A 184 -18.53 6.66 17.47
C ILE A 184 -19.46 7.45 16.54
N GLU A 185 -19.59 7.03 15.27
CA GLU A 185 -20.39 7.72 14.26
C GLU A 185 -21.92 7.66 14.55
N PRO A 186 -22.70 8.62 14.03
CA PRO A 186 -24.15 8.48 13.94
C PRO A 186 -24.52 7.32 12.99
N VAL A 187 -25.67 6.67 13.24
CA VAL A 187 -26.08 5.46 12.51
C VAL A 187 -26.13 5.69 11.00
N GLU A 188 -26.58 6.87 10.58
CA GLU A 188 -26.71 7.26 9.17
C GLU A 188 -25.36 7.25 8.44
N ALA A 189 -24.27 7.64 9.10
CA ALA A 189 -22.91 7.59 8.55
C ALA A 189 -22.38 6.15 8.49
N VAL A 190 -22.62 5.36 9.54
CA VAL A 190 -22.28 3.92 9.55
C VAL A 190 -22.98 3.18 8.40
N ILE A 191 -24.26 3.48 8.15
CA ILE A 191 -25.02 2.93 7.02
C ILE A 191 -24.47 3.41 5.66
N HIS A 192 -24.16 4.69 5.50
CA HIS A 192 -23.57 5.21 4.27
C HIS A 192 -22.26 4.50 3.92
N ASN A 193 -21.39 4.33 4.92
CA ASN A 193 -20.11 3.66 4.75
C ASN A 193 -20.31 2.14 4.51
N ALA A 194 -21.31 1.50 5.13
CA ALA A 194 -21.66 0.09 4.89
C ALA A 194 -22.17 -0.18 3.46
N LEU A 195 -22.90 0.76 2.83
CA LEU A 195 -23.28 0.66 1.41
C LEU A 195 -22.03 0.66 0.50
N HIS A 196 -21.02 1.47 0.83
CA HIS A 196 -19.75 1.48 0.10
C HIS A 196 -18.98 0.16 0.28
N ASP A 197 -18.88 -0.34 1.51
CA ASP A 197 -18.25 -1.63 1.82
C ASP A 197 -18.92 -2.78 1.06
N GLU A 198 -20.25 -2.77 0.92
CA GLU A 198 -20.95 -3.77 0.12
C GLU A 198 -20.54 -3.73 -1.35
N THR A 199 -20.55 -2.54 -1.99
CA THR A 199 -20.12 -2.42 -3.40
C THR A 199 -18.66 -2.82 -3.61
N SER A 200 -17.80 -2.62 -2.61
CA SER A 200 -16.41 -3.08 -2.60
C SER A 200 -16.28 -4.59 -2.36
N LEU A 201 -17.28 -5.23 -1.75
CA LEU A 201 -17.32 -6.68 -1.55
C LEU A 201 -17.90 -7.41 -2.76
N GLN A 202 -18.96 -6.91 -3.41
CA GLN A 202 -19.71 -7.61 -4.47
C GLN A 202 -18.83 -8.24 -5.56
N ASP A 203 -17.90 -7.46 -6.14
CA ASP A 203 -17.01 -7.91 -7.21
C ASP A 203 -15.64 -8.43 -6.71
N SER A 204 -15.43 -8.48 -5.39
CA SER A 204 -14.12 -8.80 -4.80
C SER A 204 -13.67 -10.26 -5.02
N THR A 205 -12.35 -10.46 -5.06
CA THR A 205 -11.70 -11.78 -5.07
C THR A 205 -11.52 -12.39 -3.66
N LEU A 206 -12.22 -11.87 -2.65
CA LEU A 206 -12.20 -12.37 -1.28
C LEU A 206 -12.81 -13.77 -1.16
N MET A 207 -12.06 -14.71 -0.59
CA MET A 207 -12.49 -16.12 -0.45
C MET A 207 -13.78 -16.27 0.38
N ASN A 208 -13.98 -15.43 1.39
CA ASN A 208 -15.15 -15.40 2.27
C ASN A 208 -16.16 -14.30 1.91
N ARG A 209 -16.13 -13.76 0.68
CA ARG A 209 -17.00 -12.67 0.23
C ARG A 209 -18.47 -12.86 0.60
N GLU A 210 -19.05 -14.01 0.27
CA GLU A 210 -20.47 -14.29 0.52
C GLU A 210 -20.79 -14.32 2.02
N GLU A 211 -19.87 -14.78 2.86
CA GLU A 211 -20.02 -14.74 4.32
C GLU A 211 -20.01 -13.30 4.84
N LEU A 212 -19.08 -12.48 4.34
CA LEU A 212 -18.95 -11.06 4.70
C LEU A 212 -20.17 -10.24 4.26
N LEU A 213 -20.65 -10.43 3.02
CA LEU A 213 -21.89 -9.82 2.53
C LEU A 213 -23.09 -10.21 3.41
N ASN A 214 -23.22 -11.48 3.78
CA ASN A 214 -24.30 -11.95 4.66
C ASN A 214 -24.16 -11.46 6.10
N LYS A 215 -22.93 -11.27 6.63
CA LYS A 215 -22.68 -10.61 7.92
C LYS A 215 -23.10 -9.13 7.86
N LEU A 216 -22.63 -8.39 6.86
CA LEU A 216 -22.91 -6.97 6.64
C LEU A 216 -24.41 -6.69 6.52
N ARG A 217 -25.12 -7.41 5.64
CA ARG A 217 -26.57 -7.28 5.43
C ARG A 217 -27.37 -7.54 6.70
N ARG A 218 -27.01 -8.57 7.47
CA ARG A 218 -27.68 -8.87 8.76
C ARG A 218 -27.41 -7.80 9.81
N ALA A 219 -26.18 -7.28 9.89
CA ALA A 219 -25.83 -6.21 10.82
C ALA A 219 -26.57 -4.90 10.49
N VAL A 220 -26.60 -4.49 9.22
CA VAL A 220 -27.35 -3.31 8.78
C VAL A 220 -28.85 -3.48 9.02
N ASN A 221 -29.44 -4.65 8.71
CA ASN A 221 -30.86 -4.90 9.01
C ASN A 221 -31.18 -4.86 10.53
N LYS A 222 -30.21 -5.16 11.40
CA LYS A 222 -30.36 -4.99 12.85
C LYS A 222 -30.20 -3.53 13.31
N LEU A 223 -29.36 -2.75 12.64
CA LEU A 223 -29.08 -1.35 12.99
C LEU A 223 -30.12 -0.37 12.43
N ALA A 224 -30.58 -0.61 11.20
CA ALA A 224 -31.57 0.20 10.49
C ALA A 224 -32.32 -0.67 9.44
N PRO A 225 -33.49 -1.27 9.79
CA PRO A 225 -34.24 -2.15 8.89
C PRO A 225 -34.62 -1.49 7.55
N GLU A 226 -34.93 -0.19 7.57
CA GLU A 226 -35.28 0.60 6.38
C GLU A 226 -34.11 0.72 5.38
N ALA A 227 -32.87 0.77 5.88
CA ALA A 227 -31.67 0.86 5.05
C ALA A 227 -31.30 -0.47 4.37
N ALA A 228 -31.69 -1.61 4.94
CA ALA A 228 -31.35 -2.93 4.43
C ALA A 228 -31.94 -3.21 3.03
N VAL A 229 -32.98 -2.48 2.63
CA VAL A 229 -33.56 -2.55 1.27
C VAL A 229 -32.55 -2.16 0.19
N TYR A 230 -31.65 -1.21 0.49
CA TYR A 230 -30.67 -0.71 -0.49
C TYR A 230 -29.48 -1.64 -0.69
N LEU A 231 -29.21 -2.55 0.24
CA LEU A 231 -28.13 -3.56 0.11
C LEU A 231 -28.52 -4.75 -0.78
N ASN A 232 -29.82 -5.06 -0.85
CA ASN A 232 -30.29 -6.26 -1.56
C ASN A 232 -30.47 -6.07 -3.09
N GLN A 233 -29.95 -4.98 -3.67
CA GLN A 233 -30.14 -4.65 -5.08
C GLN A 233 -29.19 -5.43 -6.00
N GLN A 234 -29.53 -6.68 -6.31
CA GLN A 234 -29.20 -7.27 -7.60
C GLN A 234 -29.90 -6.50 -8.74
N PRO A 235 -29.35 -6.45 -9.96
CA PRO A 235 -29.91 -5.64 -11.05
C PRO A 235 -31.36 -6.07 -11.39
N PRO A 236 -32.26 -5.11 -11.66
CA PRO A 236 -33.69 -5.39 -11.76
C PRO A 236 -34.08 -5.92 -13.15
N GLU A 237 -34.30 -7.23 -13.25
CA GLU A 237 -35.17 -7.93 -14.22
C GLU A 237 -35.25 -9.41 -13.80
N ALA A 238 -36.40 -10.09 -13.68
CA ALA A 238 -37.77 -9.73 -14.05
C ALA A 238 -38.81 -10.23 -13.02
N THR A 239 -39.95 -9.55 -12.93
CA THR A 239 -41.09 -9.92 -12.08
C THR A 239 -42.14 -10.72 -12.85
N GLN A 240 -42.31 -12.01 -12.53
CA GLN A 240 -43.58 -12.76 -12.63
C GLN A 240 -43.60 -13.78 -11.49
N ALA A 241 -44.25 -13.55 -10.35
CA ALA A 241 -45.70 -13.54 -10.10
C ALA A 241 -46.35 -14.95 -10.19
N SER A 242 -46.94 -15.37 -9.06
CA SER A 242 -47.56 -16.68 -8.72
C SER A 242 -46.61 -17.59 -7.91
N GLN A 243 -47.00 -18.12 -6.73
CA GLN A 243 -48.35 -18.35 -6.21
C GLN A 243 -48.52 -17.80 -4.78
N ALA A 244 -49.68 -17.16 -4.53
CA ALA A 244 -50.19 -16.96 -3.18
C ALA A 244 -51.12 -18.13 -2.83
N GLN A 245 -50.94 -18.74 -1.65
CA GLN A 245 -51.92 -19.67 -1.07
C GLN A 245 -52.00 -19.49 0.46
N GLN A 246 -53.22 -19.17 0.91
CA GLN A 246 -53.71 -19.09 2.29
C GLN A 246 -54.07 -20.51 2.80
N LEU A 247 -54.15 -20.87 4.09
CA LEU A 247 -54.02 -20.25 5.44
C LEU A 247 -53.66 -21.46 6.40
N PRO A 248 -53.62 -21.43 7.76
CA PRO A 248 -54.04 -20.38 8.72
C PRO A 248 -53.00 -19.97 9.78
N GLN A 249 -53.35 -18.92 10.54
CA GLN A 249 -52.69 -18.51 11.78
C GLN A 249 -53.08 -19.43 12.94
N ASP A 250 -52.19 -19.58 13.93
CA ASP A 250 -52.55 -20.00 15.29
C ASP A 250 -51.97 -19.01 16.31
N ASP A 251 -52.67 -18.79 17.42
CA ASP A 251 -52.59 -17.60 18.28
C ASP A 251 -52.07 -17.94 19.68
N GLN A 252 -50.76 -17.81 19.92
CA GLN A 252 -50.20 -18.19 21.22
C GLN A 252 -48.93 -17.46 21.70
N THR A 253 -48.63 -16.24 21.24
CA THR A 253 -47.41 -15.50 21.67
C THR A 253 -47.66 -14.11 22.25
N LYS A 254 -48.91 -13.72 22.55
CA LYS A 254 -49.26 -12.41 23.13
C LYS A 254 -49.34 -12.35 24.67
N HIS A 255 -49.05 -13.42 25.39
CA HIS A 255 -49.18 -13.44 26.87
C HIS A 255 -47.87 -13.30 27.66
N ASN A 256 -46.69 -13.51 27.07
CA ASN A 256 -45.42 -13.47 27.81
C ASN A 256 -44.78 -12.08 27.90
N HIS A 257 -45.19 -11.11 27.09
CA HIS A 257 -44.52 -9.80 27.02
C HIS A 257 -44.94 -8.79 28.10
N LEU A 258 -46.07 -9.03 28.82
CA LEU A 258 -46.61 -8.08 29.79
C LEU A 258 -46.20 -8.34 31.26
N GLN A 259 -45.58 -9.49 31.56
CA GLN A 259 -45.09 -9.81 32.91
C GLN A 259 -43.64 -9.33 33.13
N ALA A 260 -42.79 -9.34 32.10
CA ALA A 260 -41.40 -8.88 32.20
C ALA A 260 -41.29 -7.38 32.56
N THR A 261 -42.22 -6.54 32.09
CA THR A 261 -42.19 -5.08 32.32
C THR A 261 -42.55 -4.68 33.76
N ARG A 262 -43.16 -5.58 34.55
CA ARG A 262 -43.64 -5.27 35.91
C ARG A 262 -42.59 -5.52 37.01
N ALA A 263 -41.64 -6.41 36.76
CA ALA A 263 -40.56 -6.71 37.71
C ALA A 263 -39.45 -5.64 37.76
N ALA A 264 -39.35 -4.78 36.74
CA ALA A 264 -38.28 -3.78 36.61
C ALA A 264 -38.54 -2.46 37.36
N MET A 265 -39.71 -2.27 37.99
CA MET A 265 -40.10 -1.02 38.67
C MET A 265 -40.17 -1.15 40.21
N GLN A 266 -39.30 -1.96 40.83
CA GLN A 266 -39.45 -2.25 42.27
C GLN A 266 -38.19 -2.29 43.14
N ASN A 267 -37.03 -1.85 42.65
CA ASN A 267 -35.86 -1.57 43.51
C ASN A 267 -35.33 -0.15 43.24
N GLY A 268 -35.33 0.68 44.28
CA GLY A 268 -34.71 2.00 44.30
C GLY A 268 -33.53 2.06 45.27
N ASP A 269 -32.70 3.10 45.08
CA ASP A 269 -31.59 3.58 45.93
C ASP A 269 -30.57 2.57 46.50
N ASN A 270 -29.34 2.66 45.99
CA ASN A 270 -28.22 3.18 46.80
C ASN A 270 -27.04 3.62 45.88
N PRO A 271 -26.50 4.85 45.98
CA PRO A 271 -25.34 5.26 45.20
C PRO A 271 -24.04 5.08 46.00
N ASN A 272 -23.23 4.06 45.70
CA ASN A 272 -21.83 3.99 46.13
C ASN A 272 -20.96 3.13 45.20
N GLU A 273 -19.92 3.76 44.66
CA GLU A 273 -18.54 3.23 44.57
C GLU A 273 -18.30 1.94 43.74
N ASN A 274 -18.08 2.09 42.41
CA ASN A 274 -17.10 1.34 41.57
C ASN A 274 -17.23 1.73 40.06
N ASP A 275 -16.75 2.90 39.66
CA ASP A 275 -17.01 3.54 38.33
C ASP A 275 -16.29 2.94 37.09
N TYR A 276 -15.94 1.64 37.08
CA TYR A 276 -15.23 1.00 35.95
C TYR A 276 -15.80 -0.35 35.51
N GLU A 277 -17.07 -0.65 35.82
CA GLU A 277 -17.67 -1.95 35.49
C GLU A 277 -18.12 -2.01 34.03
N PHE A 278 -17.53 -2.92 33.24
CA PHE A 278 -17.98 -3.21 31.88
C PHE A 278 -19.40 -3.81 31.92
N SER A 279 -20.36 -3.14 31.28
CA SER A 279 -21.74 -3.65 31.19
C SER A 279 -21.78 -5.00 30.46
N ASN A 280 -22.23 -6.04 31.16
CA ASN A 280 -22.40 -7.39 30.61
C ASN A 280 -23.61 -7.52 29.66
N ALA A 281 -24.44 -6.47 29.53
CA ALA A 281 -25.56 -6.43 28.59
C ALA A 281 -25.08 -5.89 27.24
N ILE A 282 -24.82 -6.81 26.29
CA ILE A 282 -24.49 -6.44 24.90
C ILE A 282 -25.73 -5.84 24.24
N ASP A 283 -25.73 -4.53 24.03
CA ASP A 283 -26.75 -3.87 23.21
C ASP A 283 -26.70 -4.38 21.76
N SER A 284 -27.88 -4.57 21.18
CA SER A 284 -28.08 -5.03 19.81
C SER A 284 -27.49 -4.09 18.75
N ALA A 285 -27.49 -2.77 18.99
CA ALA A 285 -26.86 -1.81 18.08
C ALA A 285 -25.33 -1.86 18.18
N THR A 286 -24.78 -2.03 19.40
CA THR A 286 -23.35 -2.31 19.60
C THR A 286 -22.92 -3.59 18.88
N GLN A 287 -23.67 -4.69 19.02
CA GLN A 287 -23.37 -5.94 18.30
C GLN A 287 -23.38 -5.75 16.78
N ALA A 288 -24.35 -4.99 16.24
CA ALA A 288 -24.40 -4.68 14.81
C ALA A 288 -23.18 -3.84 14.36
N ARG A 289 -22.78 -2.82 15.14
CA ARG A 289 -21.56 -2.03 14.87
C ARG A 289 -20.30 -2.90 14.87
N THR A 290 -20.13 -3.80 15.84
CA THR A 290 -18.99 -4.73 15.88
C THR A 290 -18.91 -5.64 14.65
N ILE A 291 -20.04 -6.09 14.10
CA ILE A 291 -20.05 -6.90 12.87
C ILE A 291 -19.68 -6.05 11.64
N ILE A 292 -20.15 -4.79 11.56
CA ILE A 292 -19.75 -3.87 10.47
C ILE A 292 -18.25 -3.55 10.56
N TYR A 293 -17.73 -3.38 11.77
CA TYR A 293 -16.30 -3.24 12.05
C TYR A 293 -15.51 -4.47 11.57
N GLU A 294 -15.91 -5.69 11.96
CA GLU A 294 -15.26 -6.95 11.52
C GLU A 294 -15.18 -7.04 9.98
N VAL A 295 -16.26 -6.67 9.29
CA VAL A 295 -16.32 -6.65 7.82
C VAL A 295 -15.35 -5.61 7.23
N ARG A 296 -15.33 -4.37 7.74
CA ARG A 296 -14.43 -3.33 7.25
C ARG A 296 -12.96 -3.66 7.52
N THR A 297 -12.60 -4.06 8.73
CA THR A 297 -11.24 -4.51 9.08
C THR A 297 -10.79 -5.66 8.18
N THR A 298 -11.67 -6.62 7.86
CA THR A 298 -11.35 -7.73 6.94
C THR A 298 -11.05 -7.23 5.53
N LEU A 299 -11.85 -6.29 5.01
CA LEU A 299 -11.66 -5.67 3.70
C LEU A 299 -10.37 -4.83 3.64
N HIS A 300 -10.11 -4.00 4.66
CA HIS A 300 -8.88 -3.21 4.77
C HIS A 300 -7.64 -4.10 4.89
N HIS A 301 -7.65 -5.11 5.77
CA HIS A 301 -6.54 -6.05 5.93
C HIS A 301 -6.21 -6.78 4.62
N PHE A 302 -7.22 -7.18 3.84
CA PHE A 302 -7.00 -7.77 2.51
C PHE A 302 -6.31 -6.78 1.55
N ARG A 303 -6.78 -5.54 1.47
CA ARG A 303 -6.19 -4.50 0.62
C ARG A 303 -4.76 -4.18 1.04
N ASP A 304 -4.51 -4.06 2.34
CA ASP A 304 -3.21 -3.74 2.91
C ASP A 304 -2.17 -4.86 2.75
N ASP A 305 -2.58 -6.13 2.85
CA ASP A 305 -1.71 -7.27 2.50
C ASP A 305 -1.31 -7.24 1.02
N ARG A 306 -2.23 -6.90 0.11
CA ARG A 306 -1.92 -6.79 -1.33
C ARG A 306 -0.99 -5.62 -1.64
N TRP A 307 -1.19 -4.46 -0.99
CA TRP A 307 -0.26 -3.34 -1.10
C TRP A 307 1.14 -3.67 -0.59
N ASP A 308 1.23 -4.29 0.58
CA ASP A 308 2.49 -4.76 1.15
C ASP A 308 3.20 -5.77 0.24
N LYS A 309 2.47 -6.73 -0.35
CA LYS A 309 3.02 -7.71 -1.29
C LYS A 309 3.54 -7.03 -2.57
N LEU A 310 2.78 -6.12 -3.17
CA LEU A 310 3.19 -5.36 -4.36
C LEU A 310 4.50 -4.56 -4.10
N ILE A 311 4.60 -3.92 -2.92
CA ILE A 311 5.78 -3.17 -2.50
C ILE A 311 6.97 -4.10 -2.18
N ARG A 312 6.73 -5.29 -1.59
CA ARG A 312 7.77 -6.31 -1.42
C ARG A 312 8.34 -6.76 -2.77
N VAL A 313 7.50 -7.07 -3.75
CA VAL A 313 7.92 -7.44 -5.12
C VAL A 313 8.79 -6.34 -5.75
N ARG A 314 8.35 -5.07 -5.68
CA ARG A 314 9.16 -3.92 -6.14
C ARG A 314 10.52 -3.85 -5.46
N ASN A 315 10.55 -3.89 -4.12
CA ASN A 315 11.76 -3.73 -3.33
C ASN A 315 12.71 -4.92 -3.51
N GLN A 316 12.19 -6.14 -3.71
CA GLN A 316 12.97 -7.33 -4.02
C GLN A 316 13.60 -7.25 -5.42
N LEU A 317 12.83 -6.85 -6.44
CA LEU A 317 13.36 -6.64 -7.80
C LEU A 317 14.51 -5.62 -7.80
N MET A 318 14.37 -4.53 -7.05
CA MET A 318 15.41 -3.50 -6.89
C MET A 318 16.67 -4.06 -6.21
N LYS A 319 16.54 -4.88 -5.15
CA LYS A 319 17.67 -5.57 -4.51
C LYS A 319 18.34 -6.59 -5.45
N MET A 320 17.57 -7.37 -6.20
CA MET A 320 18.12 -8.36 -7.12
C MET A 320 18.84 -7.69 -8.30
N THR A 321 18.35 -6.54 -8.77
CA THR A 321 19.04 -5.71 -9.78
C THR A 321 20.41 -5.25 -9.28
N LEU A 322 20.51 -4.77 -8.02
CA LEU A 322 21.79 -4.40 -7.40
C LEU A 322 22.77 -5.58 -7.32
N VAL A 323 22.30 -6.76 -6.86
CA VAL A 323 23.13 -7.98 -6.76
C VAL A 323 23.62 -8.45 -8.13
N THR A 324 22.74 -8.49 -9.13
CA THR A 324 23.11 -8.84 -10.52
C THR A 324 24.10 -7.81 -11.09
N GLY A 325 23.93 -6.52 -10.81
CA GLY A 325 24.87 -5.48 -11.22
C GLY A 325 26.25 -5.64 -10.57
N LEU A 326 26.32 -5.98 -9.28
CA LEU A 326 27.58 -6.25 -8.58
C LEU A 326 28.31 -7.48 -9.15
N LEU A 327 27.56 -8.53 -9.52
CA LEU A 327 28.14 -9.70 -10.19
C LEU A 327 28.66 -9.36 -11.60
N LEU A 328 27.90 -8.59 -12.39
CA LEU A 328 28.36 -8.09 -13.70
C LEU A 328 29.66 -7.28 -13.56
N TYR A 329 29.71 -6.36 -12.58
CA TYR A 329 30.93 -5.60 -12.28
C TYR A 329 32.11 -6.51 -11.94
N ALA A 330 31.93 -7.47 -11.02
CA ALA A 330 32.98 -8.42 -10.64
C ALA A 330 33.47 -9.28 -11.83
N PHE A 331 32.59 -9.71 -12.73
CA PHE A 331 32.98 -10.43 -13.94
C PHE A 331 33.77 -9.57 -14.94
N VAL A 332 33.39 -8.29 -15.09
CA VAL A 332 34.11 -7.33 -15.94
C VAL A 332 35.51 -7.05 -15.40
N GLU A 333 35.62 -6.79 -14.09
CA GLU A 333 36.89 -6.61 -13.40
C GLU A 333 37.80 -7.85 -13.55
N PHE A 334 37.24 -9.05 -13.35
CA PHE A 334 37.97 -10.29 -13.55
C PHE A 334 38.45 -10.49 -15.00
N ALA A 335 37.62 -10.18 -16.00
CA ALA A 335 38.00 -10.24 -17.41
C ALA A 335 39.13 -9.26 -17.76
N ILE A 336 39.13 -8.06 -17.16
CA ILE A 336 40.22 -7.09 -17.30
C ILE A 336 41.50 -7.58 -16.61
N MET A 337 41.40 -8.17 -15.42
CA MET A 337 42.56 -8.77 -14.73
C MET A 337 43.17 -9.96 -15.49
N MET A 338 42.33 -10.76 -16.17
CA MET A 338 42.79 -11.81 -17.09
C MET A 338 43.37 -11.29 -18.41
N ASN A 339 43.44 -9.96 -18.60
CA ASN A 339 43.96 -9.30 -19.80
C ASN A 339 43.26 -9.77 -21.09
N VAL A 340 41.93 -9.95 -21.01
CA VAL A 340 41.11 -10.35 -22.17
C VAL A 340 41.26 -9.32 -23.30
N GLY A 341 41.42 -9.80 -24.53
CA GLY A 341 41.62 -8.97 -25.71
C GLY A 341 40.52 -7.92 -25.88
N THR A 342 40.94 -6.69 -26.18
CA THR A 342 40.04 -5.52 -26.28
C THR A 342 38.93 -5.70 -27.31
N GLU A 343 39.17 -6.43 -28.41
CA GLU A 343 38.13 -6.75 -29.41
C GLU A 343 37.03 -7.65 -28.85
N THR A 344 37.37 -8.65 -28.01
CA THR A 344 36.37 -9.49 -27.32
C THR A 344 35.53 -8.66 -26.37
N LEU A 345 36.15 -7.73 -25.64
CA LEU A 345 35.46 -6.87 -24.67
C LEU A 345 34.56 -5.83 -25.36
N LYS A 346 34.99 -5.27 -26.50
CA LYS A 346 34.15 -4.45 -27.39
C LYS A 346 32.93 -5.24 -27.89
N ALA A 347 33.13 -6.45 -28.41
CA ALA A 347 32.05 -7.29 -28.91
C ALA A 347 31.02 -7.62 -27.82
N ALA A 348 31.49 -8.05 -26.63
CA ALA A 348 30.61 -8.32 -25.48
C ALA A 348 29.82 -7.08 -25.05
N THR A 349 30.45 -5.90 -25.06
CA THR A 349 29.82 -4.62 -24.72
C THR A 349 28.74 -4.22 -25.74
N ILE A 350 29.02 -4.36 -27.03
CA ILE A 350 28.04 -4.10 -28.11
C ILE A 350 26.84 -5.04 -27.97
N LEU A 351 27.07 -6.34 -27.78
CA LEU A 351 26.01 -7.34 -27.59
C LEU A 351 25.15 -7.03 -26.36
N PHE A 352 25.78 -6.64 -25.24
CA PHE A 352 25.07 -6.20 -24.04
C PHE A 352 24.18 -4.99 -24.32
N PHE A 353 24.68 -3.96 -25.00
CA PHE A 353 23.89 -2.77 -25.32
C PHE A 353 22.73 -3.08 -26.27
N VAL A 354 22.92 -3.90 -27.29
CA VAL A 354 21.83 -4.32 -28.18
C VAL A 354 20.76 -5.09 -27.42
N GLY A 355 21.16 -6.08 -26.60
CA GLY A 355 20.23 -6.82 -25.74
C GLY A 355 19.49 -5.92 -24.76
N GLY A 356 20.20 -4.99 -24.13
CA GLY A 356 19.64 -4.04 -23.17
C GLY A 356 18.66 -3.05 -23.79
N LEU A 357 18.92 -2.56 -25.00
CA LEU A 357 18.00 -1.71 -25.76
C LEU A 357 16.73 -2.47 -26.17
N VAL A 358 16.85 -3.71 -26.66
CA VAL A 358 15.70 -4.57 -26.98
C VAL A 358 14.85 -4.81 -25.72
N GLY A 359 15.48 -5.12 -24.58
CA GLY A 359 14.80 -5.26 -23.30
C GLY A 359 14.09 -3.98 -22.84
N LEU A 360 14.73 -2.81 -23.00
CA LEU A 360 14.16 -1.51 -22.66
C LEU A 360 12.92 -1.19 -23.49
N PHE A 361 13.01 -1.33 -24.82
CA PHE A 361 11.89 -1.01 -25.71
C PHE A 361 10.73 -1.99 -25.54
N SER A 362 11.02 -3.29 -25.35
CA SER A 362 10.00 -4.28 -25.00
C SER A 362 9.26 -3.89 -23.71
N ARG A 363 10.01 -3.51 -22.65
CA ARG A 363 9.42 -3.08 -21.38
C ARG A 363 8.59 -1.80 -21.48
N LEU A 364 9.02 -0.82 -22.28
CA LEU A 364 8.28 0.41 -22.56
C LEU A 364 6.99 0.12 -23.33
N TYR A 365 7.03 -0.81 -24.28
CA TYR A 365 5.86 -1.23 -25.07
C TYR A 365 4.82 -1.97 -24.22
N ASP A 366 5.25 -2.87 -23.32
CA ASP A 366 4.33 -3.52 -22.36
C ASP A 366 3.71 -2.50 -21.40
N GLN A 367 4.50 -1.51 -20.96
CA GLN A 367 4.02 -0.45 -20.07
C GLN A 367 3.00 0.47 -20.73
N SER A 368 3.11 0.77 -22.03
CA SER A 368 2.12 1.60 -22.73
C SER A 368 0.75 0.93 -22.89
N LYS A 369 0.69 -0.41 -22.77
CA LYS A 369 -0.55 -1.20 -22.80
C LYS A 369 -1.12 -1.52 -21.42
N THR A 370 -0.36 -1.29 -20.36
CA THR A 370 -0.78 -1.67 -19.00
C THR A 370 -1.77 -0.64 -18.46
N ASP A 371 -2.88 -1.13 -17.90
CA ASP A 371 -3.88 -0.30 -17.22
C ASP A 371 -3.27 0.44 -16.02
N THR A 372 -3.40 1.76 -15.99
CA THR A 372 -2.83 2.67 -14.97
C THR A 372 -3.84 3.06 -13.88
N SER A 373 -5.05 2.46 -13.86
CA SER A 373 -6.09 2.76 -12.86
C SER A 373 -5.75 2.38 -11.42
N ILE A 374 -4.73 1.54 -11.21
CA ILE A 374 -4.20 1.19 -9.88
C ILE A 374 -2.79 1.81 -9.74
N GLU A 375 -2.54 2.49 -8.63
CA GLU A 375 -1.23 3.03 -8.28
C GLU A 375 -0.18 1.92 -8.18
N ASP A 376 0.96 2.09 -8.85
CA ASP A 376 1.98 1.03 -8.99
C ASP A 376 3.13 1.13 -7.98
N PHE A 377 3.15 2.17 -7.13
CA PHE A 377 4.24 2.51 -6.22
C PHE A 377 5.62 2.51 -6.91
N ARG A 378 5.67 2.87 -8.20
CA ARG A 378 6.88 2.85 -9.07
C ARG A 378 7.43 1.45 -9.38
N LEU A 379 6.63 0.39 -9.28
CA LEU A 379 6.99 -0.96 -9.75
C LEU A 379 7.32 -0.97 -11.26
N ALA A 380 6.56 -0.22 -12.06
CA ALA A 380 6.87 0.01 -13.47
C ALA A 380 8.30 0.57 -13.66
N THR A 381 8.68 1.61 -12.91
CA THR A 381 10.03 2.18 -12.95
C THR A 381 11.11 1.17 -12.55
N ALA A 382 10.86 0.36 -11.51
CA ALA A 382 11.81 -0.68 -11.09
C ALA A 382 12.05 -1.72 -12.20
N ARG A 383 10.98 -2.16 -12.89
CA ARG A 383 11.08 -3.07 -14.04
C ARG A 383 11.79 -2.45 -15.24
N LEU A 384 11.63 -1.14 -15.47
CA LEU A 384 12.32 -0.40 -16.53
C LEU A 384 13.83 -0.24 -16.26
N ILE A 385 14.23 -0.11 -14.99
CA ILE A 385 15.65 -0.12 -14.60
C ILE A 385 16.27 -1.53 -14.72
N ALA A 386 15.50 -2.57 -14.38
CA ALA A 386 15.97 -3.94 -14.33
C ALA A 386 16.06 -4.63 -15.71
N ALA A 387 15.12 -4.36 -16.63
CA ALA A 387 15.03 -5.03 -17.92
C ALA A 387 16.31 -4.94 -18.78
N PRO A 388 16.98 -3.76 -18.93
CA PRO A 388 18.18 -3.66 -19.75
C PRO A 388 19.34 -4.52 -19.24
N LEU A 389 19.49 -4.65 -17.92
CA LEU A 389 20.53 -5.48 -17.30
C LEU A 389 20.32 -6.96 -17.63
N TYR A 390 19.10 -7.46 -17.41
CA TYR A 390 18.79 -8.87 -17.66
C TYR A 390 18.84 -9.22 -19.15
N SER A 391 18.28 -8.39 -20.03
CA SER A 391 18.31 -8.63 -21.47
C SER A 391 19.72 -8.48 -22.07
N GLY A 392 20.55 -7.57 -21.56
CA GLY A 392 21.96 -7.43 -21.96
C GLY A 392 22.79 -8.67 -21.58
N LEU A 393 22.59 -9.21 -20.37
CA LEU A 393 23.23 -10.47 -19.95
C LEU A 393 22.78 -11.67 -20.80
N SER A 394 21.47 -11.78 -21.09
CA SER A 394 20.95 -12.83 -21.98
C SER A 394 21.50 -12.73 -23.41
N ALA A 395 21.76 -11.52 -23.94
CA ALA A 395 22.34 -11.36 -25.27
C ALA A 395 23.79 -11.86 -25.35
N ILE A 396 24.62 -11.59 -24.35
CA ILE A 396 25.97 -12.19 -24.27
C ILE A 396 25.86 -13.72 -24.16
N GLY A 397 25.03 -14.23 -23.24
CA GLY A 397 24.85 -15.66 -23.03
C GLY A 397 24.37 -16.41 -24.28
N GLY A 398 23.40 -15.83 -25.01
CA GLY A 398 22.87 -16.41 -26.23
C GLY A 398 23.91 -16.54 -27.35
N VAL A 399 24.78 -15.54 -27.54
CA VAL A 399 25.86 -15.62 -28.55
C VAL A 399 26.90 -16.67 -28.17
N LEU A 400 27.28 -16.77 -26.89
CA LEU A 400 28.19 -17.83 -26.42
C LEU A 400 27.61 -19.23 -26.66
N VAL A 401 26.30 -19.40 -26.48
CA VAL A 401 25.59 -20.66 -26.78
C VAL A 401 25.62 -20.96 -28.27
N ILE A 402 25.28 -20.01 -29.14
CA ILE A 402 25.30 -20.20 -30.60
C ILE A 402 26.71 -20.56 -31.08
N GLN A 403 27.74 -19.87 -30.58
CA GLN A 403 29.14 -20.16 -30.92
C GLN A 403 29.56 -21.59 -30.51
N ARG A 404 29.03 -22.13 -29.41
CA ARG A 404 29.30 -23.49 -28.92
C ARG A 404 28.24 -24.52 -29.30
N MET A 405 27.26 -24.16 -30.14
CA MET A 405 26.13 -25.04 -30.49
C MET A 405 26.57 -26.25 -31.32
N PHE A 406 27.73 -26.16 -31.97
CA PHE A 406 28.34 -27.27 -32.71
C PHE A 406 29.19 -28.21 -31.80
N ASP A 407 29.50 -27.77 -30.57
CA ASP A 407 30.16 -28.54 -29.51
C ASP A 407 29.12 -28.95 -28.44
N LEU A 408 28.13 -29.76 -28.82
CA LEU A 408 27.02 -30.16 -27.94
C LEU A 408 27.50 -30.99 -26.74
N ASN A 409 27.68 -30.33 -25.61
CA ASN A 409 27.97 -30.93 -24.31
C ASN A 409 26.82 -30.57 -23.34
N VAL A 410 26.53 -31.42 -22.36
CA VAL A 410 25.52 -31.17 -21.32
C VAL A 410 25.74 -29.80 -20.66
N THR A 411 26.99 -29.41 -20.46
CA THR A 411 27.35 -28.08 -19.93
C THR A 411 26.89 -26.92 -20.82
N THR A 412 26.97 -27.02 -22.15
CA THR A 412 26.53 -25.95 -23.07
C THR A 412 25.01 -25.84 -23.10
N ILE A 413 24.29 -26.97 -22.98
CA ILE A 413 22.82 -27.02 -22.86
C ILE A 413 22.35 -26.40 -21.53
N LEU A 414 23.03 -26.71 -20.41
CA LEU A 414 22.72 -26.11 -19.11
C LEU A 414 22.96 -24.59 -19.09
N ILE A 415 24.05 -24.12 -19.71
CA ILE A 415 24.32 -22.67 -19.88
C ILE A 415 23.23 -22.03 -20.76
N ALA A 416 22.81 -22.69 -21.85
CA ALA A 416 21.74 -22.20 -22.72
C ALA A 416 20.40 -22.05 -21.99
N ALA A 417 20.01 -23.05 -21.20
CA ALA A 417 18.81 -22.99 -20.37
C ALA A 417 18.89 -21.86 -19.33
N ALA A 418 20.02 -21.74 -18.64
CA ALA A 418 20.23 -20.72 -17.59
C ALA A 418 20.18 -19.28 -18.13
N PHE A 419 20.83 -18.99 -19.27
CA PHE A 419 20.86 -17.63 -19.81
C PHE A 419 19.70 -17.28 -20.74
N GLY A 420 19.09 -18.28 -21.40
CA GLY A 420 17.96 -18.08 -22.32
C GLY A 420 16.58 -18.11 -21.65
N LEU A 421 16.37 -18.95 -20.63
CA LEU A 421 15.05 -19.17 -20.02
C LEU A 421 14.91 -18.54 -18.63
N THR A 422 15.95 -18.59 -17.78
CA THR A 422 15.80 -18.14 -16.38
C THR A 422 15.41 -16.66 -16.25
N PRO A 423 15.99 -15.71 -17.02
CA PRO A 423 15.61 -14.29 -16.92
C PRO A 423 14.15 -14.03 -17.32
N SER A 424 13.67 -14.67 -18.39
CA SER A 424 12.29 -14.50 -18.88
C SER A 424 11.27 -15.15 -17.94
N LEU A 425 11.55 -16.36 -17.43
CA LEU A 425 10.72 -17.03 -16.42
C LEU A 425 10.61 -16.20 -15.13
N PHE A 426 11.72 -15.68 -14.63
CA PHE A 426 11.77 -14.85 -13.42
C PHE A 426 10.98 -13.54 -13.59
N THR A 427 11.20 -12.81 -14.70
CA THR A 427 10.46 -11.56 -14.94
C THR A 427 8.97 -11.81 -15.17
N THR A 428 8.60 -12.92 -15.83
CA THR A 428 7.20 -13.28 -16.07
C THR A 428 6.49 -13.68 -14.78
N ALA A 429 7.15 -14.43 -13.89
CA ALA A 429 6.61 -14.78 -12.58
C ALA A 429 6.33 -13.52 -11.74
N ILE A 430 7.30 -12.61 -11.63
CA ILE A 430 7.16 -11.31 -10.94
C ILE A 430 6.12 -10.40 -11.61
N GLN A 431 5.95 -10.49 -12.93
CA GLN A 431 4.88 -9.77 -13.63
C GLN A 431 3.50 -10.30 -13.20
N LYS A 432 3.30 -11.62 -13.35
CA LYS A 432 2.04 -12.31 -13.02
C LYS A 432 1.63 -12.13 -11.55
N GLU A 433 2.56 -12.26 -10.61
CA GLU A 433 2.29 -12.12 -9.17
C GLU A 433 1.79 -10.71 -8.83
N ALA A 434 2.46 -9.67 -9.34
CA ALA A 434 2.03 -8.29 -9.12
C ALA A 434 0.70 -7.96 -9.82
N ASP A 435 0.47 -8.46 -11.03
CA ASP A 435 -0.77 -8.20 -11.76
C ASP A 435 -1.97 -8.89 -11.10
N GLN A 436 -1.75 -10.06 -10.47
CA GLN A 436 -2.73 -10.66 -9.57
C GLN A 436 -3.03 -9.73 -8.37
N TYR A 437 -2.01 -9.16 -7.71
CA TYR A 437 -2.24 -8.23 -6.59
C TYR A 437 -2.96 -6.94 -7.02
N LYS A 438 -2.67 -6.40 -8.21
CA LYS A 438 -3.44 -5.27 -8.77
C LYS A 438 -4.88 -5.66 -9.06
N THR A 439 -5.12 -6.87 -9.58
CA THR A 439 -6.46 -7.39 -9.88
C THR A 439 -7.28 -7.53 -8.59
N ASP A 440 -6.67 -8.08 -7.53
CA ASP A 440 -7.27 -8.17 -6.20
C ASP A 440 -7.61 -6.79 -5.63
N LEU A 441 -6.69 -5.82 -5.69
CA LEU A 441 -6.92 -4.44 -5.26
C LEU A 441 -8.06 -3.75 -6.05
N LYS A 442 -8.09 -3.97 -7.37
CA LYS A 442 -9.11 -3.43 -8.26
C LYS A 442 -10.49 -4.03 -8.00
N SER A 443 -10.56 -5.33 -7.71
CA SER A 443 -11.81 -6.03 -7.37
C SER A 443 -12.48 -5.50 -6.10
N THR A 444 -11.68 -4.95 -5.18
CA THR A 444 -12.14 -4.32 -3.93
C THR A 444 -12.32 -2.82 -3.99
N THR A 445 -12.19 -2.21 -5.18
CA THR A 445 -12.44 -0.78 -5.37
C THR A 445 -13.83 -0.59 -5.95
N ALA A 446 -14.76 -0.02 -5.17
CA ALA A 446 -16.11 0.26 -5.63
C ALA A 446 -16.10 0.99 -6.99
N PRO A 447 -16.95 0.59 -7.96
CA PRO A 447 -16.91 1.14 -9.30
C PRO A 447 -17.32 2.62 -9.31
N THR A 448 -16.35 3.51 -9.54
CA THR A 448 -16.63 4.84 -10.06
C THR A 448 -17.40 4.68 -11.38
N GLY A 449 -18.53 5.40 -11.51
CA GLY A 449 -19.61 5.09 -12.46
C GLY A 449 -19.32 5.20 -13.97
N GLU A 450 -18.06 5.21 -14.37
CA GLU A 450 -17.60 5.39 -15.75
C GLU A 450 -17.78 4.11 -16.60
N LYS A 451 -17.85 2.93 -15.97
CA LYS A 451 -17.95 1.62 -16.65
C LYS A 451 -19.35 1.20 -17.14
N ARG A 452 -20.35 2.10 -17.12
CA ARG A 452 -21.71 1.82 -17.67
C ARG A 452 -21.95 2.34 -19.10
N LYS A 453 -20.91 2.77 -19.81
CA LYS A 453 -20.94 3.05 -21.25
C LYS A 453 -19.90 2.20 -21.96
N ASN A 454 -20.33 1.05 -22.51
CA ASN A 454 -19.79 0.36 -23.70
C ASN A 454 -20.49 -1.00 -23.86
N SER A 455 -21.81 -0.96 -24.05
CA SER A 455 -22.62 -2.11 -24.47
C SER A 455 -23.87 -1.60 -25.20
N SER A 456 -23.70 -1.32 -26.49
CA SER A 456 -24.75 -1.04 -27.48
C SER A 456 -24.22 -1.46 -28.84
#